data_AF-A0ABC9ZJV4-F1
#
_entry.id   AF-A0ABC9ZJV4-F1
#
_cell.length_a   1.000
_cell.length_b   1.000
_cell.length_c   1.000
_cell.angle_alpha   90.00
_cell.angle_beta   90.00
_cell.angle_gamma   90.00
#
_symmetry.space_group_name_H-M   'P 1'
#
loop_
_entity.id
_entity.type
_entity.pdbx_description
1 polymer ?
#
loop_
_entity_poly.entity_id
_entity_poly.type
_entity_poly.pdbx_seq_one_letter_code
_entity_poly.pdbx_strand_id
1 'polypeptide(L)'
;MPALFVSHSAYAGHHLDAFDEWAAHAIHAGDVDKLMAYMDKAPGARIAHSTADHYVPLLLTMGAADDPRTAKTVFTRRGLGNHIRSIQVA
;
A
#
# COMPACT_ATOMS: atom_id res chain seq x y z
N MET A 1 24.18 -14.90 -23.37
CA MET A 1 22.99 -14.50 -22.58
C MET A 1 23.48 -13.61 -21.45
N PRO A 2 23.39 -12.27 -21.52
CA PRO A 2 23.85 -11.44 -20.42
C PRO A 2 22.80 -11.49 -19.31
N ALA A 3 23.22 -11.83 -18.09
CA ALA A 3 22.39 -11.72 -16.90
C ALA A 3 22.09 -10.24 -16.64
N LEU A 4 20.82 -9.85 -16.75
CA LEU A 4 20.34 -8.53 -16.37
C LEU A 4 20.56 -8.35 -14.86
N PHE A 5 21.57 -7.58 -14.49
CA PHE A 5 21.81 -7.16 -13.12
C PHE A 5 20.77 -6.08 -12.77
N VAL A 6 19.60 -6.51 -12.28
CA VAL A 6 18.61 -5.58 -11.72
C VAL A 6 19.25 -4.97 -10.46
N SER A 7 19.42 -3.65 -10.43
CA SER A 7 19.99 -2.97 -9.27
C SER A 7 19.10 -3.19 -8.04
N HIS A 8 19.68 -3.25 -6.83
CA HIS A 8 18.92 -3.41 -5.59
C HIS A 8 17.80 -2.35 -5.43
N SER A 9 18.02 -1.15 -5.99
CA SER A 9 17.03 -0.07 -6.03
C SER A 9 15.84 -0.37 -6.96
N ALA A 10 16.09 -0.95 -8.14
CA ALA A 10 15.03 -1.36 -9.06
C ALA A 10 14.23 -2.56 -8.54
N TYR A 11 14.87 -3.49 -7.82
CA TYR A 11 14.20 -4.62 -7.18
C TYR A 11 13.26 -4.16 -6.07
N ALA A 12 13.72 -3.27 -5.17
CA ALA A 12 12.88 -2.69 -4.14
C ALA A 12 11.73 -1.86 -4.73
N GLY A 13 12.01 -1.03 -5.76
CA GLY A 13 11.01 -0.20 -6.42
C GLY A 13 9.82 -1.00 -6.97
N HIS A 14 10.07 -2.13 -7.63
CA HIS A 14 9.00 -2.99 -8.14
C HIS A 14 8.07 -3.53 -7.03
N HIS A 15 8.63 -3.89 -5.87
CA HIS A 15 7.82 -4.37 -4.74
C HIS A 15 6.98 -3.25 -4.10
N LEU A 16 7.52 -2.02 -4.06
CA LEU A 16 6.80 -0.87 -3.55
C LEU A 16 5.65 -0.45 -4.48
N ASP A 17 5.87 -0.47 -5.79
CA ASP A 17 4.83 -0.22 -6.79
C ASP A 17 3.72 -1.28 -6.68
N ALA A 18 4.09 -2.57 -6.63
CA ALA A 18 3.13 -3.65 -6.50
C ALA A 18 2.30 -3.58 -5.21
N PHE A 19 2.94 -3.22 -4.08
CA PHE A 19 2.25 -3.03 -2.82
C PHE A 19 1.27 -1.85 -2.87
N ASP A 20 1.70 -0.69 -3.39
CA ASP A 20 0.85 0.50 -3.48
C ASP A 20 -0.35 0.28 -4.42
N GLU A 21 -0.14 -0.40 -5.55
CA GLU A 21 -1.24 -0.78 -6.45
C GLU A 21 -2.23 -1.72 -5.75
N TRP A 22 -1.74 -2.76 -5.08
CA TRP A 22 -2.58 -3.69 -4.32
C TRP A 22 -3.39 -2.95 -3.25
N ALA A 23 -2.75 -2.04 -2.50
CA ALA A 23 -3.40 -1.26 -1.46
C ALA A 23 -4.46 -0.32 -2.04
N ALA A 24 -4.16 0.36 -3.15
CA ALA A 24 -5.10 1.24 -3.83
C ALA A 24 -6.38 0.50 -4.26
N HIS A 25 -6.23 -0.71 -4.80
CA HIS A 25 -7.37 -1.54 -5.16
C HIS A 25 -8.21 -1.97 -3.95
N ALA A 26 -7.57 -2.41 -2.86
CA ALA A 26 -8.27 -2.82 -1.65
C ALA A 26 -8.98 -1.64 -0.97
N ILE A 27 -8.35 -0.45 -0.95
CA ILE A 27 -8.93 0.80 -0.45
C ILE A 27 -10.18 1.16 -1.25
N HIS A 28 -10.10 1.24 -2.58
CA HIS A 28 -11.26 1.63 -3.40
C HIS A 28 -12.40 0.60 -3.37
N ALA A 29 -12.10 -0.66 -3.05
CA ALA A 29 -13.11 -1.69 -2.82
C ALA A 29 -13.76 -1.62 -1.43
N GLY A 30 -13.20 -0.83 -0.49
CA GLY A 30 -13.60 -0.86 0.91
C GLY A 30 -13.30 -2.18 1.61
N ASP A 31 -12.33 -2.97 1.11
CA ASP A 31 -12.04 -4.32 1.57
C ASP A 31 -11.13 -4.30 2.81
N VAL A 32 -11.72 -3.97 3.96
CA VAL A 32 -11.01 -3.82 5.24
C VAL A 32 -10.33 -5.14 5.66
N ASP A 33 -10.98 -6.29 5.46
CA ASP A 33 -10.41 -7.59 5.81
C ASP A 33 -9.15 -7.90 5.00
N LYS A 34 -9.15 -7.56 3.70
CA LYS A 34 -7.96 -7.68 2.86
C LYS A 34 -6.85 -6.73 3.31
N LEU A 35 -7.18 -5.49 3.66
CA LEU A 35 -6.23 -4.52 4.19
C LEU A 35 -5.62 -4.98 5.53
N MET A 36 -6.39 -5.59 6.43
CA MET A 36 -5.85 -6.15 7.68
C MET A 36 -4.89 -7.31 7.44
N ALA A 37 -5.13 -8.11 6.41
CA ALA A 37 -4.30 -9.26 6.03
C ALA A 37 -3.11 -8.89 5.11
N TYR A 38 -2.66 -7.62 5.09
CA TYR A 38 -1.64 -7.14 4.14
C TYR A 38 -0.33 -7.93 4.20
N MET A 39 0.12 -8.38 5.38
CA MET A 39 1.36 -9.14 5.52
C MET A 39 1.34 -10.49 4.80
N ASP A 40 0.15 -11.08 4.65
CA ASP A 40 -0.03 -12.39 4.01
C ASP A 40 -0.50 -12.26 2.56
N LYS A 41 -1.25 -11.19 2.24
CA LYS A 41 -1.93 -11.04 0.95
C LYS A 41 -1.30 -10.03 0.00
N ALA A 42 -0.52 -9.07 0.50
CA ALA A 42 0.02 -8.00 -0.33
C ALA A 42 1.40 -8.38 -0.90
N PRO A 43 1.63 -8.17 -2.21
CA PRO A 43 2.96 -8.37 -2.79
C PRO A 43 3.95 -7.41 -2.15
N GLY A 44 5.13 -7.89 -1.79
CA GLY A 44 6.19 -7.04 -1.24
C GLY A 44 5.91 -6.45 0.15
N ALA A 45 4.91 -6.92 0.89
CA ALA A 45 4.49 -6.34 2.18
C ALA A 45 5.65 -6.13 3.17
N ARG A 46 6.53 -7.13 3.33
CA ARG A 46 7.69 -7.07 4.23
C ARG A 46 8.78 -6.11 3.77
N ILE A 47 8.79 -5.76 2.48
CA ILE A 47 9.71 -4.77 1.90
C ILE A 47 9.12 -3.37 2.06
N ALA A 48 7.83 -3.20 1.78
CA ALA A 48 7.11 -1.94 1.92
C ALA A 48 6.96 -1.50 3.39
N HIS A 49 6.75 -2.46 4.29
CA HIS A 49 6.51 -2.24 5.71
C HIS A 49 7.25 -3.29 6.55
N SER A 50 8.46 -2.92 7.01
CA SER A 50 9.24 -3.75 7.95
C SER A 50 8.59 -3.82 9.34
N THR A 51 7.91 -2.75 9.74
CA THR A 51 7.02 -2.69 10.91
C THR A 51 5.64 -2.15 10.48
N ALA A 52 4.63 -2.37 11.32
CA ALA A 52 3.26 -1.97 11.03
C ALA A 52 3.00 -0.46 11.22
N ASP A 53 3.90 0.29 11.87
CA ASP A 53 3.63 1.64 12.39
C ASP A 53 3.13 2.63 11.32
N HIS A 54 3.65 2.50 10.10
CA HIS A 54 3.29 3.40 8.99
C HIS A 54 2.04 2.94 8.23
N TYR A 55 1.58 1.71 8.45
CA TYR A 55 0.40 1.13 7.81
C TYR A 55 -0.84 1.20 8.72
N VAL A 56 -0.67 1.10 10.04
CA VAL A 56 -1.77 1.17 11.03
C VAL A 56 -2.68 2.39 10.87
N PRO A 57 -2.19 3.61 10.54
CA PRO A 57 -3.06 4.77 10.31
C PRO A 57 -4.10 4.55 9.20
N LEU A 58 -3.77 3.76 8.17
CA LEU A 58 -4.73 3.40 7.12
C LEU A 58 -5.85 2.52 7.68
N LEU A 59 -5.50 1.50 8.48
CA LEU A 59 -6.49 0.60 9.09
C LEU A 59 -7.41 1.34 10.05
N LEU A 60 -6.86 2.26 10.86
CA LEU A 60 -7.66 3.12 11.73
C LEU A 60 -8.66 3.97 10.92
N THR A 61 -8.19 4.61 9.85
CA THR A 61 -9.03 5.44 8.99
C THR A 61 -10.15 4.63 8.32
N MET A 62 -9.83 3.45 7.78
CA MET A 62 -10.82 2.58 7.13
C MET A 62 -11.80 1.95 8.11
N GLY A 63 -11.35 1.60 9.32
CA GLY A 63 -12.22 1.01 10.36
C GLY A 63 -13.13 2.01 11.05
N ALA A 64 -12.80 3.31 11.00
CA ALA A 64 -13.60 4.39 11.56
C ALA A 64 -14.62 4.98 10.58
N ALA A 65 -14.61 4.54 9.31
CA ALA A 65 -15.52 5.00 8.28
C ALA A 65 -16.96 4.52 8.53
N ASP A 66 -17.95 5.37 8.23
CA ASP A 66 -19.36 4.97 8.18
C ASP A 66 -19.60 3.94 7.06
N ASP A 67 -18.97 4.14 5.89
CA ASP A 67 -18.93 3.17 4.80
C ASP A 67 -17.54 3.17 4.13
N PRO A 68 -16.70 2.15 4.41
CA PRO A 68 -15.37 2.00 3.81
C PRO A 68 -15.34 2.00 2.27
N ARG A 69 -16.46 1.66 1.61
CA ARG A 69 -16.56 1.65 0.13
C ARG A 69 -16.61 3.06 -0.47
N THR A 70 -16.79 4.08 0.37
CA THR A 70 -16.73 5.49 -0.05
C THR A 70 -15.30 6.02 -0.18
N ALA A 71 -14.30 5.22 0.21
CA ALA A 71 -12.91 5.62 0.23
C ALA A 71 -12.42 6.07 -1.16
N LYS A 72 -11.77 7.24 -1.20
CA LYS A 72 -11.17 7.82 -2.40
C LYS A 72 -9.74 8.24 -2.12
N THR A 73 -8.86 7.98 -3.07
CA THR A 73 -7.54 8.60 -3.05
C THR A 73 -7.69 10.09 -3.40
N VAL A 74 -7.23 10.97 -2.51
CA VAL A 74 -7.26 12.44 -2.72
C VAL A 74 -5.88 13.03 -3.00
N PHE A 75 -4.81 12.31 -2.66
CA PHE A 75 -3.44 12.73 -2.92
C PHE A 75 -2.52 11.51 -3.07
N THR A 76 -1.57 11.60 -4.01
CA THR A 76 -0.49 10.62 -4.16
C THR A 76 0.85 11.32 -4.39
N ARG A 77 1.92 10.86 -3.74
CA ARG A 77 3.30 11.27 -4.04
C ARG A 77 4.26 10.10 -3.92
N ARG A 78 5.12 9.94 -4.92
CA ARG A 78 6.32 9.08 -4.84
C ARG A 78 7.57 9.94 -4.70
N GLY A 79 8.44 9.60 -3.76
CA GLY A 79 9.71 10.31 -3.57
C GLY A 79 10.40 9.96 -2.25
N LEU A 80 11.73 10.08 -2.21
CA LEU A 80 12.55 9.76 -1.04
C LEU A 80 12.29 8.34 -0.49
N GLY A 81 12.08 7.36 -1.38
CA GLY A 81 11.77 5.98 -0.99
C GLY A 81 10.37 5.77 -0.40
N ASN A 82 9.47 6.75 -0.49
CA ASN A 82 8.12 6.67 0.05
C ASN A 82 7.05 6.67 -1.04
N HIS A 83 5.99 5.91 -0.79
CA HIS A 83 4.71 6.02 -1.47
C HIS A 83 3.72 6.61 -0.47
N ILE A 84 3.33 7.86 -0.70
CA ILE A 84 2.38 8.57 0.15
C ILE A 84 1.05 8.57 -0.58
N ARG A 85 0.03 8.02 0.07
CA ARG A 85 -1.35 8.05 -0.39
C ARG A 85 -2.23 8.59 0.72
N SER A 86 -2.90 9.70 0.46
CA SER A 86 -3.94 10.20 1.36
C SER A 86 -5.30 9.76 0.84
N ILE A 87 -6.14 9.30 1.75
CA ILE A 87 -7.50 8.89 1.45
C ILE A 87 -8.50 9.78 2.18
N GLN A 88 -9.67 9.93 1.59
CA GLN A 88 -10.86 10.46 2.24
C GLN A 88 -11.93 9.37 2.21
N VAL A 89 -12.63 9.17 3.32
CA VAL A 89 -13.70 8.19 3.47
C VAL A 89 -14.78 8.82 4.38
N ALA A 90 -16.04 8.51 4.11
CA ALA A 90 -17.17 8.87 4.96
C ALA A 90 -17.44 7.73 5.94
#